data_AF-A0AB34IJX2-F1
#
_entry.id   AF-A0AB34IJX2-F1
#
_cell.length_a   1.000
_cell.length_b   1.000
_cell.length_c   1.000
_cell.angle_alpha   90.00
_cell.angle_beta   90.00
_cell.angle_gamma   90.00
#
_symmetry.space_group_name_H-M   'P 1'
#
loop_
_entity.id
_entity.type
_entity.pdbx_description
1 polymer ?
#
loop_
_entity_poly.entity_id
_entity_poly.type
_entity_poly.pdbx_seq_one_letter_code
_entity_poly.pdbx_strand_id
1 'polypeptide(L)'
;MNGTMRPSFFLLDPKRIPFWLYPPNLIGYLRVASLLVALLEPNPGSSLAVRSLCLSLALDFIDGPLARKLGMCTQFGDLLDHVADHITMFWLVYITTDSQLNAALNGLHCAVALGYMAVTGHYFKHSAAGNVVTRAIEANNYFNMPSLLWNANSWLIPLVKLSYAVEHGLPRTASTELVDVCDFLGCAVSTAYTIAVLWPSRTQGKAASSTFARGEEKSRAD
;
A
#
# COMPACT_ATOMS: atom_id res chain seq x y z
N MET A 1 27.30 -22.73 -31.19
CA MET A 1 25.90 -23.03 -30.82
C MET A 1 25.88 -23.34 -29.33
N ASN A 2 25.65 -22.35 -28.47
CA ASN A 2 25.54 -22.58 -27.02
C ASN A 2 24.09 -22.30 -26.61
N GLY A 3 23.23 -23.28 -26.85
CA GLY A 3 21.88 -23.30 -26.32
C GLY A 3 21.94 -23.69 -24.84
N THR A 4 22.11 -22.70 -23.97
CA THR A 4 21.83 -22.89 -22.54
C THR A 4 20.35 -23.18 -22.39
N MET A 5 19.98 -24.45 -22.23
CA MET A 5 18.65 -24.84 -21.76
C MET A 5 18.46 -24.22 -20.37
N ARG A 6 17.78 -23.08 -20.33
CA ARG A 6 17.19 -22.60 -19.08
C ARG A 6 16.09 -23.61 -18.71
N PRO A 7 16.04 -24.13 -17.48
CA PRO A 7 14.95 -25.00 -17.07
C PRO A 7 13.65 -24.20 -17.23
N SER A 8 12.88 -24.53 -18.25
CA SER A 8 11.61 -23.90 -18.58
C SER A 8 10.55 -24.47 -17.64
N PHE A 9 10.67 -24.13 -16.36
CA PHE A 9 9.58 -24.31 -15.41
C PHE A 9 8.42 -23.48 -15.94
N PHE A 10 7.29 -24.13 -16.23
CA PHE A 10 6.14 -23.55 -16.91
C PHE A 10 5.66 -22.23 -16.26
N LEU A 11 5.78 -22.12 -14.93
CA LEU A 11 5.39 -20.93 -14.15
C LEU A 11 6.37 -19.75 -14.25
N LEU A 12 7.52 -19.89 -14.90
CA LEU A 12 8.51 -18.83 -15.10
C LEU A 12 8.52 -18.28 -16.54
N ASP A 13 7.64 -18.77 -17.42
CA ASP A 13 7.51 -18.27 -18.79
C ASP A 13 6.29 -17.34 -18.93
N PRO A 14 6.46 -15.99 -18.88
CA PRO A 14 5.36 -15.04 -18.93
C PRO A 14 4.57 -15.08 -20.25
N LYS A 15 5.06 -15.76 -21.29
CA LYS A 15 4.33 -15.92 -22.55
C LYS A 15 3.34 -17.09 -22.53
N ARG A 16 3.46 -17.99 -21.56
CA ARG A 16 2.66 -19.23 -21.48
C ARG A 16 1.60 -19.22 -20.39
N ILE A 17 1.71 -18.30 -19.43
CA ILE A 17 0.78 -18.17 -18.32
C ILE A 17 0.10 -16.80 -18.38
N PRO A 18 -1.20 -16.72 -18.06
CA PRO A 18 -1.87 -15.44 -17.96
C PRO A 18 -1.30 -14.64 -16.78
N PHE A 19 -1.37 -13.30 -16.88
CA PHE A 19 -0.72 -12.41 -15.91
C PHE A 19 -1.19 -12.60 -14.46
N TRP A 20 -2.44 -13.00 -14.24
CA TRP A 20 -2.99 -13.26 -12.89
C TRP A 20 -2.43 -14.55 -12.25
N LEU A 21 -1.75 -15.41 -13.00
CA LEU A 21 -1.07 -16.61 -12.48
C LEU A 21 0.45 -16.43 -12.36
N TYR A 22 0.98 -15.21 -12.57
CA TYR A 22 2.39 -14.95 -12.34
C TYR A 22 2.76 -15.24 -10.88
N PRO A 23 3.90 -15.91 -10.59
CA PRO A 23 4.32 -16.21 -9.24
C PRO A 23 4.27 -15.04 -8.24
N PRO A 24 4.65 -13.79 -8.60
CA PRO A 24 4.47 -12.63 -7.72
C PRO A 24 3.00 -12.36 -7.37
N ASN A 25 2.07 -12.51 -8.31
CA ASN A 25 0.64 -12.30 -8.05
C ASN A 25 0.06 -13.43 -7.19
N LEU A 26 0.56 -14.66 -7.32
CA LEU A 26 0.19 -15.76 -6.44
C LEU A 26 0.65 -15.49 -4.99
N ILE A 27 1.85 -14.94 -4.80
CA ILE A 27 2.32 -14.46 -3.49
C ILE A 27 1.39 -13.36 -2.96
N GLY A 28 0.99 -12.40 -3.82
CA GLY A 28 0.01 -11.37 -3.48
C GLY A 28 -1.34 -11.96 -3.01
N TYR A 29 -1.82 -13.05 -3.62
CA TYR A 29 -3.03 -13.72 -3.15
C TYR A 29 -2.85 -14.38 -1.79
N LEU A 30 -1.71 -15.02 -1.54
CA LEU A 30 -1.39 -15.58 -0.23
C LEU A 30 -1.29 -14.48 0.85
N ARG A 31 -0.72 -13.33 0.49
CA ARG A 31 -0.68 -12.14 1.35
C ARG A 31 -2.08 -11.69 1.73
N VAL A 32 -2.97 -11.53 0.75
CA VAL A 32 -4.36 -11.15 1.01
C VAL A 32 -5.08 -12.20 1.86
N ALA A 33 -4.90 -13.48 1.58
CA ALA A 33 -5.52 -14.55 2.37
C ALA A 33 -5.04 -14.51 3.83
N SER A 34 -3.73 -14.38 4.07
CA SER A 34 -3.18 -14.26 5.44
C SER A 34 -3.65 -12.98 6.14
N LEU A 35 -3.79 -11.86 5.42
CA LEU A 35 -4.36 -10.63 5.96
C LEU A 35 -5.82 -10.82 6.37
N LEU A 36 -6.64 -11.47 5.55
CA LEU A 36 -8.03 -11.76 5.87
C LEU A 36 -8.18 -12.63 7.12
N VAL A 37 -7.29 -13.62 7.31
CA VAL A 37 -7.26 -14.43 8.55
C VAL A 37 -6.98 -13.55 9.76
N ALA A 38 -6.04 -12.60 9.66
CA ALA A 38 -5.77 -11.67 10.76
C ALA A 38 -6.97 -10.74 11.06
N LEU A 39 -7.65 -10.27 10.02
CA LEU A 39 -8.79 -9.35 10.11
C LEU A 39 -10.04 -9.99 10.71
N LEU A 40 -10.30 -11.26 10.35
CA LEU A 40 -11.50 -11.99 10.77
C LEU A 40 -11.35 -12.64 12.15
N GLU A 41 -10.14 -12.69 12.70
CA GLU A 41 -9.88 -13.26 14.01
C GLU A 41 -10.51 -12.39 15.12
N PRO A 42 -11.43 -12.93 15.94
CA PRO A 42 -12.15 -12.16 16.95
C PRO A 42 -11.26 -11.47 17.98
N ASN A 43 -10.10 -12.05 18.27
CA ASN A 43 -9.08 -11.43 19.10
C ASN A 43 -7.85 -11.03 18.24
N PRO A 44 -7.72 -9.74 17.87
CA PRO A 44 -6.58 -9.25 17.09
C PRO A 44 -5.21 -9.42 17.78
N GLY A 45 -5.19 -9.63 19.10
CA GLY A 45 -3.97 -9.95 19.85
C GLY A 45 -3.67 -11.46 19.94
N SER A 46 -4.50 -12.33 19.35
CA SER A 46 -4.25 -13.76 19.37
C SER A 46 -3.00 -14.12 18.58
N SER A 47 -2.38 -15.26 18.94
CA SER A 47 -1.22 -15.77 18.20
C SER A 47 -1.52 -16.03 16.72
N LEU A 48 -2.78 -16.35 16.37
CA LEU A 48 -3.18 -16.57 14.99
C LEU A 48 -3.21 -15.26 14.20
N ALA A 49 -3.83 -14.21 14.75
CA ALA A 49 -3.88 -12.90 14.12
C ALA A 49 -2.47 -12.34 13.88
N VAL A 50 -1.62 -12.38 14.91
CA VAL A 50 -0.24 -11.88 14.84
C VAL A 50 0.59 -12.66 13.81
N ARG A 51 0.55 -14.00 13.83
CA ARG A 51 1.30 -14.83 12.86
C ARG A 51 0.82 -14.59 11.43
N SER A 52 -0.49 -14.44 11.23
CA SER A 52 -1.08 -14.22 9.91
C SER A 52 -0.73 -12.82 9.39
N LEU A 53 -0.74 -11.80 10.25
CA LEU A 53 -0.26 -10.46 9.92
C LEU A 53 1.24 -10.47 9.57
N CYS A 54 2.08 -11.11 10.38
CA CYS A 54 3.51 -11.22 10.10
C CYS A 54 3.78 -11.93 8.77
N LEU A 55 3.03 -12.99 8.47
CA LEU A 55 3.11 -13.67 7.18
C LEU A 55 2.72 -12.73 6.04
N SER A 56 1.64 -11.97 6.19
CA SER A 56 1.19 -11.00 5.19
C SER A 56 2.28 -9.96 4.88
N LEU A 57 2.86 -9.36 5.91
CA LEU A 57 3.95 -8.38 5.79
C LEU A 57 5.23 -8.99 5.18
N ALA A 58 5.54 -10.25 5.50
CA ALA A 58 6.68 -10.94 4.90
C ALA A 58 6.47 -11.21 3.40
N LEU A 59 5.24 -11.55 3.00
CA LEU A 59 4.90 -11.80 1.59
C LEU A 59 4.93 -10.50 0.77
N ASP A 60 4.45 -9.38 1.34
CA ASP A 60 4.58 -8.03 0.78
C ASP A 60 6.04 -7.67 0.45
N PHE A 61 6.94 -7.91 1.41
CA PHE A 61 8.36 -7.62 1.20
C PHE A 61 8.98 -8.43 0.05
N ILE A 62 8.43 -9.61 -0.27
CA ILE A 62 8.98 -10.54 -1.25
C ILE A 62 8.39 -10.34 -2.66
N ASP A 63 7.11 -9.99 -2.79
CA ASP A 63 6.40 -9.99 -4.06
C ASP A 63 7.00 -9.01 -5.10
N GLY A 64 7.31 -7.78 -4.69
CA GLY A 64 7.86 -6.73 -5.54
C GLY A 64 9.27 -7.03 -6.06
N PRO A 65 10.24 -7.38 -5.19
CA PRO A 65 11.56 -7.83 -5.62
C PRO A 65 11.51 -9.03 -6.56
N LEU A 66 10.61 -9.99 -6.29
CA LEU A 66 10.44 -11.16 -7.15
C LEU A 66 9.87 -10.77 -8.52
N ALA A 67 8.86 -9.89 -8.57
CA ALA A 67 8.29 -9.39 -9.82
C ALA A 67 9.34 -8.71 -10.71
N ARG A 68 10.19 -7.86 -10.11
CA ARG A 68 11.31 -7.19 -10.81
C ARG A 68 12.35 -8.19 -11.32
N LYS A 69 12.72 -9.17 -10.50
CA LYS A 69 13.71 -10.20 -10.87
C LYS A 69 13.22 -11.10 -12.00
N LEU A 70 11.93 -11.40 -12.05
CA LEU A 70 11.31 -12.25 -13.06
C LEU A 70 10.83 -11.49 -14.31
N GLY A 71 10.87 -10.15 -14.30
CA GLY A 71 10.29 -9.33 -15.38
C GLY A 71 8.78 -9.50 -15.50
N MET A 72 8.11 -9.78 -14.37
CA MET A 72 6.68 -10.12 -14.27
C MET A 72 5.89 -9.04 -13.52
N CYS A 73 6.29 -7.77 -13.65
CA CYS A 73 5.54 -6.65 -13.07
C CYS A 73 4.24 -6.43 -13.84
N THR A 74 3.11 -6.30 -13.14
CA THR A 74 1.80 -6.06 -13.74
C THR A 74 1.08 -4.95 -12.98
N GLN A 75 0.24 -4.16 -13.68
CA GLN A 75 -0.61 -3.14 -13.04
C GLN A 75 -1.59 -3.76 -12.03
N PHE A 76 -2.04 -4.99 -12.30
CA PHE A 76 -2.88 -5.73 -11.38
C PHE A 76 -2.16 -6.05 -10.06
N GLY A 77 -0.91 -6.52 -10.13
CA GLY A 77 -0.12 -6.81 -8.93
C GLY A 77 0.17 -5.55 -8.12
N ASP A 78 0.47 -4.45 -8.81
CA ASP A 78 0.68 -3.12 -8.19
C ASP A 78 -0.59 -2.61 -7.49
N LEU A 79 -1.76 -2.76 -8.11
CA LEU A 79 -3.05 -2.44 -7.49
C LEU A 79 -3.33 -3.32 -6.26
N LEU A 80 -3.11 -4.63 -6.38
CA LEU A 80 -3.35 -5.60 -5.30
C LEU A 80 -2.50 -5.27 -4.08
N ASP A 81 -1.21 -4.96 -4.30
CA ASP A 81 -0.26 -4.52 -3.28
C ASP A 81 -0.75 -3.26 -2.56
N HIS A 82 -1.08 -2.21 -3.31
CA HIS A 82 -1.56 -0.95 -2.73
C HIS A 82 -2.88 -1.13 -1.95
N VAL A 83 -3.81 -1.94 -2.43
CA VAL A 83 -5.06 -2.22 -1.71
C VAL A 83 -4.77 -2.94 -0.38
N ALA A 84 -3.91 -3.96 -0.41
CA ALA A 84 -3.56 -4.71 0.79
C ALA A 84 -2.81 -3.84 1.83
N ASP A 85 -1.90 -2.96 1.37
CA ASP A 85 -1.20 -1.99 2.23
C ASP A 85 -2.18 -1.07 2.97
N HIS A 86 -3.12 -0.44 2.24
CA HIS A 86 -4.08 0.49 2.85
C HIS A 86 -5.04 -0.21 3.81
N ILE A 87 -5.47 -1.44 3.50
CA ILE A 87 -6.29 -2.24 4.41
C ILE A 87 -5.50 -2.56 5.69
N THR A 88 -4.23 -2.96 5.55
CA THR A 88 -3.36 -3.31 6.70
C THR A 88 -3.14 -2.10 7.60
N MET A 89 -2.76 -0.96 7.02
CA MET A 89 -2.54 0.30 7.74
C MET A 89 -3.81 0.75 8.47
N PHE A 90 -4.96 0.76 7.79
CA PHE A 90 -6.22 1.15 8.40
C PHE A 90 -6.62 0.22 9.54
N TRP A 91 -6.52 -1.09 9.34
CA TRP A 91 -6.88 -2.07 10.37
C TRP A 91 -5.99 -1.94 11.61
N LEU A 92 -4.68 -1.77 11.43
CA LEU A 92 -3.74 -1.56 12.51
C LEU A 92 -4.10 -0.33 13.36
N VAL A 93 -4.38 0.82 12.72
CA VAL A 93 -4.83 2.02 13.43
C VAL A 93 -6.16 1.74 14.14
N TYR A 94 -7.13 1.15 13.45
CA TYR A 94 -8.47 0.90 13.97
C TYR A 94 -8.49 0.07 15.26
N ILE A 95 -7.64 -0.96 15.36
CA ILE A 95 -7.60 -1.85 16.54
C ILE A 95 -6.73 -1.32 17.70
N THR A 96 -5.95 -0.25 17.48
CA THR A 96 -4.97 0.28 18.44
C THR A 96 -5.21 1.72 18.88
N THR A 97 -6.20 2.40 18.31
CA THR A 97 -6.56 3.79 18.65
C THR A 97 -7.88 3.87 19.43
N ASP A 98 -7.91 4.64 20.52
CA ASP A 98 -9.16 5.08 21.17
C ASP A 98 -9.73 6.35 20.52
N SER A 99 -8.92 7.07 19.74
CA SER A 99 -9.33 8.30 19.07
C SER A 99 -10.15 7.99 17.82
N GLN A 100 -11.44 8.30 17.86
CA GLN A 100 -12.34 8.22 16.70
C GLN A 100 -11.88 9.14 15.57
N LEU A 101 -11.28 10.28 15.89
CA LEU A 101 -10.74 11.20 14.89
C LEU A 101 -9.57 10.56 14.13
N ASN A 102 -8.64 9.92 14.84
CA ASN A 102 -7.50 9.23 14.20
C ASN A 102 -7.99 8.11 13.27
N ALA A 103 -8.94 7.28 13.74
CA ALA A 103 -9.55 6.23 12.92
C ALA A 103 -10.26 6.79 11.68
N ALA A 104 -11.05 7.85 11.84
CA ALA A 104 -11.78 8.47 10.74
C ALA A 104 -10.85 9.11 9.70
N LEU A 105 -9.78 9.79 10.14
CA LEU A 105 -8.80 10.41 9.25
C LEU A 105 -8.01 9.36 8.47
N ASN A 106 -7.55 8.29 9.12
CA ASN A 106 -6.87 7.19 8.44
C ASN A 106 -7.80 6.46 7.44
N GLY A 107 -9.07 6.24 7.81
CA GLY A 107 -10.06 5.66 6.91
C GLY A 107 -10.35 6.55 5.70
N LEU A 108 -10.53 7.85 5.91
CA LEU A 108 -10.72 8.83 4.84
C LEU A 108 -9.49 8.88 3.91
N HIS A 109 -8.29 8.90 4.48
CA HIS A 109 -7.04 8.88 3.75
C HIS A 109 -6.95 7.65 2.84
N CYS A 110 -7.22 6.45 3.38
CA CYS A 110 -7.23 5.22 2.60
C CYS A 110 -8.26 5.27 1.48
N ALA A 111 -9.48 5.75 1.75
CA ALA A 111 -10.53 5.87 0.74
C ALA A 111 -10.14 6.83 -0.39
N VAL A 112 -9.56 7.99 -0.05
CA VAL A 112 -9.11 8.99 -1.03
C VAL A 112 -7.93 8.46 -1.85
N ALA A 113 -6.95 7.80 -1.22
CA ALA A 113 -5.81 7.22 -1.90
C ALA A 113 -6.24 6.11 -2.88
N LEU A 114 -7.09 5.18 -2.43
CA LEU A 114 -7.64 4.12 -3.28
C LEU A 114 -8.50 4.69 -4.42
N GLY A 115 -9.36 5.68 -4.13
CA GLY A 115 -10.16 6.36 -5.15
C GLY A 115 -9.30 7.08 -6.19
N TYR A 116 -8.23 7.75 -5.76
CA TYR A 116 -7.27 8.38 -6.67
C TYR A 116 -6.59 7.36 -7.58
N MET A 117 -6.11 6.25 -7.03
CA MET A 117 -5.48 5.18 -7.82
C MET A 117 -6.46 4.56 -8.82
N ALA A 118 -7.72 4.33 -8.40
CA ALA A 118 -8.76 3.78 -9.27
C ALA A 118 -9.14 4.72 -10.43
N VAL A 119 -9.25 6.03 -10.17
CA VAL A 119 -9.63 7.01 -11.20
C VAL A 119 -8.48 7.29 -12.16
N THR A 120 -7.26 7.41 -11.64
CA THR A 120 -6.13 7.89 -12.43
C THR A 120 -5.29 6.77 -13.02
N GLY A 121 -5.43 5.54 -12.54
CA GLY A 121 -4.56 4.42 -12.90
C GLY A 121 -3.10 4.62 -12.49
N HIS A 122 -2.81 5.62 -11.64
CA HIS A 122 -1.47 5.90 -11.15
C HIS A 122 -1.27 5.27 -9.77
N TYR A 123 -0.26 4.42 -9.67
CA TYR A 123 0.18 3.82 -8.43
C TYR A 123 1.35 4.65 -7.88
N PHE A 124 1.20 5.12 -6.65
CA PHE A 124 2.04 6.13 -6.01
C PHE A 124 3.54 5.74 -5.98
N LYS A 125 3.86 4.44 -5.87
CA LYS A 125 5.24 3.92 -5.84
C LYS A 125 6.11 4.24 -7.08
N HIS A 126 5.54 4.70 -8.21
CA HIS A 126 6.27 4.80 -9.50
C HIS A 126 6.12 6.10 -10.29
N SER A 127 5.44 7.12 -9.77
CA SER A 127 5.06 8.29 -10.59
C SER A 127 5.87 9.56 -10.32
N ALA A 128 6.69 9.96 -11.29
CA ALA A 128 7.26 11.31 -11.38
C ALA A 128 6.21 12.40 -11.70
N ALA A 129 4.93 12.04 -11.89
CA ALA A 129 3.84 12.91 -12.33
C ALA A 129 2.85 13.31 -11.21
N GLY A 130 3.12 12.94 -9.95
CA GLY A 130 2.37 13.39 -8.78
C GLY A 130 2.48 14.91 -8.55
N ASN A 131 1.59 15.48 -7.74
CA ASN A 131 1.72 16.87 -7.32
C ASN A 131 2.90 17.05 -6.35
N VAL A 132 3.25 18.31 -6.03
CA VAL A 132 4.46 18.61 -5.25
C VAL A 132 4.45 17.93 -3.88
N VAL A 133 3.29 17.74 -3.27
CA VAL A 133 3.14 17.12 -1.94
C VAL A 133 3.28 15.61 -2.04
N THR A 134 2.59 14.98 -2.98
CA THR A 134 2.74 13.55 -3.30
C THR A 134 4.19 13.22 -3.60
N ARG A 135 4.87 14.04 -4.42
CA ARG A 135 6.30 13.87 -4.73
C ARG A 135 7.20 14.13 -3.53
N ALA A 136 6.94 15.16 -2.71
CA ALA A 136 7.77 15.45 -1.54
C ALA A 136 7.73 14.30 -0.51
N ILE A 137 6.56 13.67 -0.35
CA ILE A 137 6.33 12.59 0.62
C ILE A 137 6.80 11.23 0.03
N GLU A 138 6.50 10.93 -1.23
CA GLU A 138 6.76 9.60 -1.81
C GLU A 138 8.10 9.49 -2.54
N ALA A 139 8.62 10.56 -3.14
CA ALA A 139 9.82 10.47 -3.98
C ALA A 139 11.12 10.17 -3.20
N ASN A 140 11.09 10.24 -1.86
CA ASN A 140 12.25 9.90 -1.03
C ASN A 140 12.13 8.53 -0.36
N ASN A 141 11.36 7.60 -0.94
CA ASN A 141 11.20 6.23 -0.45
C ASN A 141 10.82 6.18 1.05
N TYR A 142 9.97 7.12 1.47
CA TYR A 142 9.47 7.27 2.84
C TYR A 142 10.47 7.69 3.92
N PHE A 143 11.68 8.16 3.56
CA PHE A 143 12.70 8.58 4.53
C PHE A 143 12.71 10.07 4.89
N ASN A 144 11.75 10.86 4.40
CA ASN A 144 11.59 12.25 4.86
C ASN A 144 10.74 12.31 6.14
N MET A 145 10.88 13.38 6.92
CA MET A 145 10.19 13.54 8.20
C MET A 145 8.65 13.38 8.11
N PRO A 146 7.95 13.99 7.13
CA PRO A 146 6.52 13.73 6.94
C PRO A 146 6.18 12.25 6.74
N SER A 147 6.89 11.54 5.85
CA SER A 147 6.63 10.12 5.59
C SER A 147 6.93 9.23 6.79
N LEU A 148 7.96 9.58 7.59
CA LEU A 148 8.25 8.90 8.84
C LEU A 148 7.12 9.08 9.86
N LEU A 149 6.54 10.27 9.98
CA LEU A 149 5.42 10.54 10.88
C LEU A 149 4.13 9.84 10.43
N TRP A 150 3.88 9.78 9.12
CA TRP A 150 2.78 9.01 8.55
C TRP A 150 2.95 7.51 8.82
N ASN A 151 4.10 6.93 8.45
CA ASN A 151 4.44 5.52 8.73
C ASN A 151 4.37 5.20 10.23
N ALA A 152 4.83 6.14 11.07
CA ALA A 152 4.78 5.98 12.51
C ALA A 152 3.34 5.76 12.98
N ASN A 153 2.41 6.62 12.57
CA ASN A 153 1.00 6.53 12.92
C ASN A 153 0.29 5.33 12.28
N SER A 154 0.58 5.01 11.02
CA SER A 154 -0.18 4.03 10.25
C SER A 154 0.21 2.56 10.50
N TRP A 155 1.45 2.28 10.95
CA TRP A 155 1.83 0.89 11.25
C TRP A 155 2.83 0.72 12.39
N LEU A 156 3.82 1.59 12.57
CA LEU A 156 4.86 1.37 13.58
C LEU A 156 4.31 1.47 15.00
N ILE A 157 3.61 2.56 15.33
CA ILE A 157 2.98 2.76 16.64
C ILE A 157 1.95 1.67 16.91
N PRO A 158 1.03 1.34 15.99
CA PRO A 158 0.13 0.20 16.16
C PRO A 158 0.84 -1.12 16.48
N LEU A 159 1.91 -1.47 15.76
CA LEU A 159 2.65 -2.70 16.04
C LEU A 159 3.33 -2.67 17.41
N VAL A 160 3.88 -1.52 17.82
CA VAL A 160 4.46 -1.35 19.16
C VAL A 160 3.38 -1.50 20.23
N LYS A 161 2.21 -0.85 20.06
CA LYS A 161 1.07 -0.97 20.98
C LYS A 161 0.60 -2.43 21.11
N LEU A 162 0.46 -3.15 19.99
CA LEU A 162 0.10 -4.58 20.01
C LEU A 162 1.14 -5.43 20.75
N SER A 163 2.43 -5.19 20.50
CA SER A 163 3.52 -5.91 21.17
C SER A 163 3.47 -5.71 22.69
N TYR A 164 3.36 -4.46 23.14
CA TYR A 164 3.27 -4.14 24.58
C TYR A 164 1.99 -4.65 25.22
N ALA A 165 0.86 -4.60 24.51
CA ALA A 165 -0.41 -5.14 24.99
C ALA A 165 -0.33 -6.65 25.24
N VAL A 166 0.32 -7.40 24.34
CA VAL A 166 0.52 -8.85 24.48
C VAL A 166 1.49 -9.17 25.63
N GLU A 167 2.63 -8.49 25.70
CA GLU A 167 3.67 -8.77 26.70
C GLU A 167 3.24 -8.42 28.13
N HIS A 168 2.57 -7.28 28.30
CA HIS A 168 2.26 -6.73 29.62
C HIS A 168 0.78 -6.85 30.01
N GLY A 169 -0.06 -7.47 29.18
CA GLY A 169 -1.49 -7.59 29.43
C GLY A 169 -2.22 -6.24 29.48
N LEU A 170 -1.68 -5.22 28.80
CA LEU A 170 -2.27 -3.89 28.73
C LEU A 170 -3.39 -3.84 27.69
N PRO A 171 -4.35 -2.91 27.82
CA PRO A 171 -5.28 -2.60 26.74
C PRO A 171 -4.52 -2.26 25.44
N ARG A 172 -5.02 -2.71 24.29
CA ARG A 172 -4.40 -2.44 22.96
C ARG A 172 -4.33 -0.97 22.60
N THR A 173 -5.14 -0.16 23.25
CA THR A 173 -5.22 1.29 23.07
C THR A 173 -4.43 2.05 24.13
N ALA A 174 -3.80 1.35 25.08
CA ALA A 174 -2.91 1.95 26.05
C ALA A 174 -1.82 2.76 25.33
N SER A 175 -1.62 3.98 25.81
CA SER A 175 -0.74 4.95 25.19
C SER A 175 0.00 5.76 26.25
N THR A 176 1.01 6.50 25.79
CA THR A 176 1.75 7.46 26.59
C THR A 176 1.69 8.81 25.89
N GLU A 177 1.93 9.91 26.62
CA GLU A 177 1.90 11.26 26.02
C GLU A 177 2.81 11.39 24.80
N LEU A 178 3.98 10.76 24.81
CA LEU A 178 4.90 10.76 23.68
C LEU A 178 4.26 10.10 22.45
N VAL A 179 3.62 8.95 22.64
CA VAL A 179 2.95 8.20 21.57
C VAL A 179 1.75 8.99 21.04
N ASP A 180 0.99 9.65 21.91
CA ASP A 180 -0.16 10.47 21.52
C ASP A 180 0.26 11.70 20.71
N VAL A 181 1.38 12.35 21.07
CA VAL A 181 1.96 13.45 20.28
C VAL A 181 2.39 12.95 18.90
N CYS A 182 3.05 11.78 18.81
CA CYS A 182 3.43 11.20 17.53
C CYS A 182 2.20 10.83 16.68
N ASP A 183 1.17 10.24 17.28
CA ASP A 183 -0.10 9.92 16.60
C ASP A 183 -0.78 11.19 16.08
N PHE A 184 -0.80 12.27 16.86
CA PHE A 184 -1.36 13.56 16.43
C PHE A 184 -0.58 14.16 15.25
N LEU A 185 0.75 14.14 15.30
CA LEU A 185 1.58 14.62 14.20
C LEU A 185 1.38 13.78 12.94
N GLY A 186 1.30 12.45 13.07
CA GLY A 186 0.98 11.55 11.95
C GLY A 186 -0.41 11.79 11.37
N CYS A 187 -1.42 12.05 12.22
CA CYS A 187 -2.76 12.47 11.77
C CYS A 187 -2.71 13.77 10.96
N ALA A 188 -1.94 14.76 11.42
CA ALA A 188 -1.80 16.03 10.73
C ALA A 188 -1.17 15.84 9.34
N VAL A 189 -0.13 15.00 9.24
CA VAL A 189 0.49 14.65 7.96
C VAL A 189 -0.50 13.89 7.05
N SER A 190 -1.22 12.90 7.58
CA SER A 190 -2.22 12.11 6.84
C SER A 190 -3.32 13.01 6.27
N THR A 191 -3.76 13.98 7.06
CA THR A 191 -4.76 14.97 6.65
C THR A 191 -4.23 15.86 5.53
N ALA A 192 -3.03 16.42 5.71
CA ALA A 192 -2.39 17.25 4.71
C ALA A 192 -2.19 16.50 3.38
N TYR A 193 -1.77 15.23 3.45
CA TYR A 193 -1.63 14.37 2.29
C TYR A 193 -2.98 14.12 1.61
N THR A 194 -4.02 13.79 2.36
CA THR A 194 -5.37 13.55 1.85
C THR A 194 -5.91 14.77 1.10
N ILE A 195 -5.76 15.96 1.68
CA ILE A 195 -6.13 17.22 1.01
C ILE A 195 -5.29 17.44 -0.25
N ALA A 196 -3.99 17.18 -0.17
CA ALA A 196 -3.11 17.39 -1.29
C ALA A 196 -3.43 16.47 -2.48
N VAL A 197 -3.76 15.20 -2.26
CA VAL A 197 -4.17 14.28 -3.35
C VAL A 197 -5.38 14.80 -4.11
N LEU A 198 -6.29 15.52 -3.44
CA LEU A 198 -7.44 16.17 -4.08
C LEU A 198 -7.06 17.41 -4.90
N TRP A 199 -5.84 17.93 -4.78
CA TRP A 199 -5.37 19.09 -5.53
C TRP A 199 -4.65 18.66 -6.83
N PRO A 200 -5.24 18.91 -8.02
CA PRO A 200 -4.63 18.52 -9.28
C PRO A 200 -3.28 19.21 -9.49
N SER A 201 -2.26 18.47 -9.92
CA SER A 201 -1.05 19.10 -10.44
C SER A 201 -1.35 19.71 -11.82
N ARG A 202 -0.95 20.97 -12.05
CA ARG A 202 -1.12 21.67 -13.35
C ARG A 202 -0.55 20.89 -14.55
N THR A 203 0.32 19.92 -14.31
CA THR A 203 0.91 19.00 -15.29
C THR A 203 -0.03 17.88 -15.73
N GLN A 204 -0.95 17.40 -14.88
CA GLN A 204 -1.88 16.31 -15.24
C GLN A 204 -2.94 16.75 -16.27
N GLY A 205 -3.34 18.03 -16.27
CA GLY A 205 -4.27 18.59 -17.26
C GLY A 205 -3.73 18.60 -18.69
N LYS A 206 -2.41 18.54 -18.89
CA LYS A 206 -1.78 18.47 -20.24
C LYS A 206 -1.60 17.03 -20.74
N ALA A 207 -1.35 16.07 -19.84
CA ALA A 207 -1.19 14.67 -20.22
C ALA A 207 -2.55 14.04 -20.61
N ALA A 208 -3.61 14.34 -19.85
CA ALA A 208 -4.96 13.86 -20.13
C ALA A 208 -5.49 14.41 -21.47
N SER A 209 -5.29 15.69 -21.77
CA SER A 209 -5.71 16.29 -23.05
C SER A 209 -4.92 15.74 -24.25
N SER A 210 -3.63 15.44 -24.09
CA SER A 210 -2.81 14.86 -25.16
C SER A 210 -3.18 13.40 -25.47
N THR A 211 -3.63 12.64 -24.48
CA THR A 211 -4.03 11.23 -24.66
C THR A 211 -5.41 11.14 -25.32
N PHE A 212 -6.32 12.04 -24.96
CA PHE A 212 -7.64 12.15 -25.59
C PHE A 212 -7.54 12.59 -27.06
N ALA A 213 -6.69 13.58 -27.36
CA ALA A 213 -6.46 14.06 -28.73
C ALA A 213 -5.88 12.96 -29.63
N ARG A 214 -5.00 12.11 -29.10
CA ARG A 214 -4.38 10.99 -29.86
C ARG A 214 -5.34 9.81 -30.09
N GLY A 215 -6.38 9.68 -29.26
CA GLY A 215 -7.46 8.71 -29.44
C GLY A 215 -8.45 9.12 -30.53
N GLU A 216 -8.80 10.42 -30.61
CA GLU A 216 -9.68 10.95 -31.66
C GLU A 216 -9.03 10.96 -33.05
N GLU A 217 -7.72 11.20 -33.13
CA GLU A 217 -6.98 11.20 -34.40
C GLU A 217 -6.89 9.79 -35.00
N LYS A 218 -6.85 8.75 -34.16
CA LYS A 218 -6.83 7.35 -34.59
C LYS A 218 -8.22 6.84 -35.00
N SER A 219 -9.29 7.41 -34.44
CA SER A 219 -10.69 7.08 -34.81
C SER A 219 -11.16 7.76 -36.09
N ARG A 220 -10.43 8.77 -36.61
CA ARG A 220 -10.75 9.45 -37.88
C ARG A 220 -9.91 8.97 -39.07
N ALA A 221 -8.96 8.07 -38.83
CA ALA A 221 -8.05 7.52 -39.83
C ALA A 221 -8.40 6.07 -40.26
N ASP A 222 -9.45 5.50 -39.66
CA ASP A 222 -10.10 4.23 -40.04
C ASP A 222 -11.52 4.53 -40.57
#